data_AF-A0A8T5U7E7-F1
#
_entry.id   AF-A0A8T5U7E7-F1
#
_cell.length_a   1.000
_cell.length_b   1.000
_cell.length_c   1.000
_cell.angle_alpha   90.00
_cell.angle_beta   90.00
_cell.angle_gamma   90.00
#
_symmetry.space_group_name_H-M   'P 1'
#
loop_
_entity.id
_entity.type
_entity.pdbx_description
1 polymer ?
#
loop_
_entity_poly.entity_id
_entity_poly.type
_entity_poly.pdbx_seq_one_letter_code
_entity_poly.pdbx_strand_id
1 'polypeptide(L)'
;MRIIFEEYFSKAAINKLIIHCEAGKDRTGIVIAILLDLLGVSRNLIIEDYLLSFKDVKRNYIESTLRILDDEYGGVKNFLLNHCNVPKKAIDNIIETLVEKVY
;
A
#
# COMPACT_ATOMS: atom_id res chain seq x y z
N MET A 1 4.60 4.52 -8.34
CA MET A 1 3.34 4.34 -7.58
C MET A 1 2.11 4.77 -8.37
N ARG A 2 2.09 5.93 -9.05
CA ARG A 2 0.91 6.50 -9.73
C ARG A 2 0.05 5.50 -10.50
N ILE A 3 0.63 4.86 -11.52
CA ILE A 3 -0.07 3.94 -12.42
C ILE A 3 -0.72 2.78 -11.64
N ILE A 4 -0.01 2.17 -10.68
CA ILE A 4 -0.54 1.04 -9.90
C ILE A 4 -1.81 1.45 -9.15
N PHE A 5 -1.82 2.63 -8.51
CA PHE A 5 -2.96 3.09 -7.72
C PHE A 5 -4.07 3.68 -8.61
N GLU A 6 -3.72 4.50 -9.59
CA GLU A 6 -4.69 5.15 -10.48
C GLU A 6 -5.31 4.16 -11.49
N GLU A 7 -4.50 3.37 -12.18
CA GLU A 7 -5.00 2.54 -13.30
C GLU A 7 -5.44 1.15 -12.85
N TYR A 8 -4.82 0.58 -11.82
CA TYR A 8 -5.14 -0.79 -11.38
C TYR A 8 -6.02 -0.81 -10.14
N PHE A 9 -5.56 -0.29 -8.99
CA PHE A 9 -6.35 -0.37 -7.76
C PHE A 9 -7.66 0.42 -7.82
N SER A 10 -7.66 1.66 -8.33
CA SER A 10 -8.89 2.47 -8.35
C SER A 10 -9.96 1.95 -9.31
N LYS A 11 -9.57 1.11 -10.26
CA LYS A 11 -10.46 0.47 -11.25
C LYS A 11 -10.76 -0.99 -10.88
N ALA A 12 -10.24 -1.49 -9.76
CA ALA A 12 -10.41 -2.88 -9.31
C ALA A 12 -11.80 -3.15 -8.70
N ALA A 13 -12.87 -2.69 -9.35
CA ALA A 13 -14.22 -3.12 -8.99
C ALA A 13 -14.49 -4.57 -9.43
N ILE A 14 -13.78 -5.07 -10.47
CA ILE A 14 -14.11 -6.32 -11.18
C ILE A 14 -12.93 -7.31 -11.28
N ASN A 15 -11.68 -6.89 -11.09
CA ASN A 15 -10.52 -7.77 -11.33
C ASN A 15 -9.77 -8.12 -10.04
N LYS A 16 -9.63 -9.42 -9.76
CA LYS A 16 -8.68 -9.94 -8.75
C LYS A 16 -7.27 -9.58 -9.22
N LEU A 17 -6.59 -8.68 -8.50
CA LEU A 17 -5.25 -8.22 -8.86
C LEU A 17 -4.19 -9.07 -8.16
N ILE A 18 -3.23 -9.59 -8.93
CA ILE A 18 -2.02 -10.23 -8.38
C ILE A 18 -0.86 -9.28 -8.61
N ILE A 19 -0.20 -8.87 -7.53
CA ILE A 19 1.04 -8.10 -7.59
C ILE A 19 2.18 -9.04 -7.26
N HIS A 20 3.12 -9.17 -8.18
CA HIS A 20 4.34 -9.92 -7.96
C HIS A 20 5.55 -9.07 -8.35
N CYS A 21 6.69 -9.38 -7.73
CA CYS A 21 7.99 -9.02 -8.27
C CYS A 21 8.78 -10.31 -8.47
N GLU A 22 10.08 -10.24 -8.75
CA GLU A 22 10.90 -11.43 -9.01
C GLU A 22 10.93 -12.38 -7.79
N ALA A 23 11.22 -11.85 -6.59
CA ALA A 23 11.20 -12.61 -5.34
C ALA A 23 9.97 -12.35 -4.46
N GLY A 24 9.00 -11.54 -4.90
CA GLY A 24 7.85 -11.10 -4.08
C GLY A 24 8.17 -10.26 -2.82
N LYS A 25 9.44 -9.88 -2.60
CA LYS A 25 9.94 -9.41 -1.30
C LYS A 25 9.93 -7.89 -1.12
N ASP A 26 10.69 -7.17 -1.93
CA ASP A 26 11.00 -5.77 -1.62
C ASP A 26 9.93 -4.82 -2.21
N ARG A 27 9.65 -4.94 -3.50
CA ARG A 27 8.68 -4.04 -4.18
C ARG A 27 7.23 -4.41 -3.90
N THR A 28 6.90 -5.71 -3.88
CA THR A 28 5.53 -6.17 -3.60
C THR A 28 5.13 -5.82 -2.17
N GLY A 29 5.95 -6.17 -1.18
CA GLY A 29 5.62 -5.92 0.23
C GLY A 29 5.47 -4.44 0.55
N ILE A 30 6.28 -3.55 -0.05
CA ILE A 30 6.11 -2.09 0.12
C ILE A 30 4.78 -1.62 -0.49
N VAL A 31 4.42 -2.08 -1.69
CA VAL A 31 3.15 -1.68 -2.32
C VAL A 31 1.95 -2.15 -1.50
N ILE A 32 2.00 -3.38 -0.97
CA ILE A 32 0.94 -3.91 -0.10
C ILE A 32 0.87 -3.15 1.22
N ALA A 33 2.01 -2.85 1.85
CA ALA A 33 2.02 -2.07 3.09
C ALA A 33 1.44 -0.66 2.90
N ILE A 34 1.76 0.02 1.79
CA ILE A 34 1.17 1.31 1.43
C ILE A 34 -0.35 1.18 1.22
N LEU A 35 -0.81 0.12 0.57
CA LEU A 35 -2.24 -0.11 0.39
C LEU A 35 -2.94 -0.33 1.74
N LEU A 36 -2.39 -1.18 2.61
CA LEU A 36 -2.98 -1.47 3.92
C LEU A 36 -3.01 -0.22 4.82
N ASP A 37 -1.95 0.59 4.83
CA ASP A 37 -1.91 1.87 5.56
C ASP A 37 -2.96 2.85 5.02
N LEU A 38 -3.13 2.91 3.68
CA LEU A 38 -4.18 3.71 3.05
C LEU A 38 -5.60 3.27 3.46
N LEU A 39 -5.80 1.96 3.66
CA LEU A 39 -7.06 1.39 4.14
C LEU A 39 -7.26 1.51 5.66
N GLY A 40 -6.31 2.14 6.38
CA GLY A 40 -6.40 2.38 7.82
C GLY A 40 -6.06 1.17 8.68
N VAL A 41 -5.40 0.15 8.13
CA VAL A 41 -4.91 -1.00 8.91
C VAL A 41 -3.82 -0.54 9.88
N SER A 42 -3.83 -1.07 11.12
CA SER A 42 -2.84 -0.66 12.12
C SER A 42 -1.41 -1.06 11.69
N ARG A 43 -0.44 -0.21 12.02
CA ARG A 43 0.97 -0.45 11.65
C ARG A 43 1.53 -1.76 12.15
N ASN A 44 1.15 -2.18 13.35
CA ASN A 44 1.62 -3.46 13.90
C ASN A 44 1.19 -4.62 12.98
N LEU A 45 -0.07 -4.62 12.53
CA LEU A 45 -0.57 -5.64 11.60
C LEU A 45 0.10 -5.56 10.22
N ILE A 46 0.38 -4.35 9.72
CA ILE A 46 1.10 -4.17 8.45
C ILE A 46 2.51 -4.74 8.53
N ILE A 47 3.22 -4.46 9.62
CA ILE A 47 4.57 -4.97 9.86
C ILE A 47 4.55 -6.49 10.02
N GLU A 48 3.58 -7.02 10.77
CA GLU A 48 3.40 -8.47 10.94
C GLU A 48 3.13 -9.17 9.60
N ASP A 49 2.21 -8.64 8.78
CA ASP A 49 1.91 -9.16 7.44
C ASP A 49 3.15 -9.17 6.52
N TYR A 50 3.90 -8.08 6.53
CA TYR A 50 5.16 -7.97 5.78
C TYR A 50 6.19 -9.02 6.23
N LEU A 51 6.29 -9.29 7.54
CA LEU A 51 7.21 -10.27 8.10
C LEU A 51 6.78 -11.72 7.85
N LEU A 52 5.48 -12.02 7.76
CA LEU A 52 4.98 -13.37 7.46
C LEU A 52 5.38 -13.85 6.07
N SER A 53 5.61 -12.92 5.14
CA SER A 53 5.93 -13.27 3.76
C SER A 53 7.29 -13.94 3.59
N PHE A 54 8.26 -13.72 4.51
CA PHE A 54 9.62 -14.27 4.39
C PHE A 54 10.32 -14.47 5.74
N LYS A 55 10.99 -15.62 5.92
CA LYS A 55 11.72 -15.97 7.15
C LYS A 55 12.91 -15.04 7.48
N ASP A 56 13.51 -14.37 6.48
CA ASP A 56 14.76 -13.61 6.62
C ASP A 56 14.61 -12.10 6.34
N VAL A 57 13.40 -11.56 6.45
CA VAL A 57 13.16 -10.12 6.28
C VAL A 57 13.34 -9.39 7.61
N LYS A 58 14.13 -8.31 7.59
CA LYS A 58 14.33 -7.47 8.77
C LYS A 58 13.18 -6.49 8.91
N ARG A 59 12.56 -6.49 10.09
CA ARG A 59 11.52 -5.53 10.51
C ARG A 59 11.86 -4.07 10.19
N ASN A 60 13.11 -3.67 10.40
CA ASN A 60 13.56 -2.30 10.15
C ASN A 60 13.38 -1.84 8.70
N TYR A 61 13.32 -2.74 7.71
CA TYR A 61 13.12 -2.34 6.32
C TYR A 61 11.75 -1.72 6.08
N ILE A 62 10.69 -2.34 6.60
CA ILE A 62 9.35 -1.79 6.46
C ILE A 62 9.11 -0.64 7.45
N GLU A 63 9.62 -0.73 8.68
CA GLU A 63 9.45 0.34 9.66
C GLU A 63 10.11 1.65 9.21
N SER A 64 11.31 1.59 8.63
CA SER A 64 11.98 2.78 8.09
C SER A 64 11.20 3.38 6.92
N THR A 65 10.62 2.52 6.07
CA THR A 65 9.80 2.95 4.93
C THR A 65 8.55 3.68 5.41
N LEU A 66 7.81 3.11 6.37
CA LEU A 66 6.62 3.73 6.95
C LEU A 66 6.95 5.03 7.69
N ARG A 67 8.10 5.08 8.38
CA ARG A 67 8.58 6.31 9.02
C ARG A 67 8.91 7.41 8.00
N ILE A 68 9.60 7.08 6.91
CA ILE A 68 9.89 8.04 5.83
C ILE A 68 8.59 8.59 5.23
N LEU A 69 7.59 7.74 5.04
CA LEU A 69 6.28 8.16 4.53
C LEU A 69 5.62 9.21 5.44
N ASP A 70 5.75 9.07 6.76
CA ASP A 70 5.26 10.09 7.69
C ASP A 70 6.13 11.33 7.71
N ASP A 71 7.43 11.16 7.93
CA ASP A 71 8.35 12.25 8.24
C ASP A 71 8.55 13.16 7.03
N GLU A 72 8.65 12.60 5.82
CA GLU A 72 8.89 13.37 4.60
C GLU A 72 7.61 13.78 3.88
N TYR A 73 6.54 13.00 3.99
CA TYR A 73 5.32 13.22 3.18
C TYR A 73 4.07 13.49 4.00
N GLY A 74 4.11 13.38 5.33
CA GLY A 74 2.93 13.51 6.18
C GLY A 74 1.94 12.35 6.00
N GLY A 75 2.46 11.15 5.72
CA GLY A 75 1.72 9.90 5.61
C GLY A 75 1.41 9.45 4.18
N VAL A 76 0.94 8.21 4.04
CA VAL A 76 0.69 7.56 2.74
C VAL A 76 -0.27 8.34 1.84
N LYS A 77 -1.36 8.89 2.41
CA LYS A 77 -2.35 9.63 1.62
C LYS A 77 -1.72 10.83 0.93
N ASN A 78 -0.89 11.60 1.64
CA ASN A 78 -0.21 12.77 1.10
C ASN A 78 0.90 12.38 0.12
N PHE A 79 1.64 11.30 0.41
CA PHE A 79 2.59 10.73 -0.54
C PHE A 79 1.92 10.36 -1.88
N LEU A 80 0.76 9.71 -1.85
CA LEU A 80 0.04 9.31 -3.06
C LEU A 80 -0.53 10.54 -3.81
N LEU A 81 -1.17 11.46 -3.10
CA LEU A 81 -1.77 12.66 -3.70
C LEU A 81 -0.72 13.60 -4.30
N ASN A 82 0.28 13.98 -3.51
CA ASN A 82 1.13 15.14 -3.81
C ASN A 82 2.45 14.73 -4.45
N HIS A 83 3.02 13.59 -4.07
CA HIS A 83 4.30 13.14 -4.62
C HIS A 83 4.10 12.21 -5.82
N CYS A 84 3.17 11.24 -5.71
CA CYS A 84 2.88 10.33 -6.81
C CYS A 84 1.86 10.88 -7.81
N ASN A 85 1.20 12.02 -7.52
CA ASN A 85 0.16 12.60 -8.37
C ASN A 85 -0.99 11.62 -8.66
N VAL A 86 -1.36 10.79 -7.68
CA VAL A 86 -2.55 9.95 -7.77
C VAL A 86 -3.78 10.84 -7.55
N PRO A 87 -4.75 10.88 -8.47
CA PRO A 87 -5.94 11.71 -8.29
C PRO A 87 -6.70 11.34 -7.02
N LYS A 88 -7.21 12.34 -6.29
CA LYS A 88 -8.02 12.10 -5.07
C LYS A 88 -9.17 11.12 -5.32
N LYS A 89 -9.88 11.29 -6.44
CA LYS A 89 -10.96 10.39 -6.86
C LYS A 89 -10.50 8.93 -6.98
N ALA A 90 -9.27 8.68 -7.44
CA ALA A 90 -8.74 7.33 -7.52
C ALA A 90 -8.48 6.75 -6.13
N ILE A 91 -7.96 7.55 -5.19
CA ILE A 91 -7.78 7.12 -3.79
C ILE A 91 -9.13 6.81 -3.12
N ASP A 92 -10.11 7.70 -3.26
CA ASP A 92 -11.43 7.54 -2.67
C ASP A 92 -12.10 6.24 -3.21
N ASN A 93 -12.03 6.01 -4.52
CA ASN A 93 -12.52 4.77 -5.15
C ASN A 93 -11.86 3.49 -4.59
N ILE A 94 -10.55 3.52 -4.31
CA ILE A 94 -9.83 2.36 -3.74
C ILE A 94 -10.39 2.03 -2.37
N ILE A 95 -10.54 3.05 -1.52
CA ILE A 95 -11.03 2.90 -0.15
C ILE A 95 -12.46 2.35 -0.18
N GLU A 96 -13.35 2.95 -0.96
CA GLU A 96 -14.74 2.50 -1.13
C GLU A 96 -14.78 1.03 -1.60
N THR A 97 -14.06 0.71 -2.68
CA THR A 97 -14.12 -0.62 -3.31
C THR A 97 -13.58 -1.74 -2.41
N LEU A 98 -12.52 -1.48 -1.65
CA LEU A 98 -11.85 -2.51 -0.86
C LEU A 98 -12.38 -2.61 0.58
N VAL A 99 -12.95 -1.54 1.14
CA VAL A 99 -13.56 -1.58 2.48
C VAL A 99 -14.98 -2.13 2.45
N GLU A 100 -15.80 -1.76 1.46
CA GLU A 100 -17.19 -2.25 1.35
C GLU A 100 -17.30 -3.75 1.06
N LYS A 101 -16.26 -4.37 0.48
CA LYS A 101 -16.26 -5.81 0.16
C LYS A 101 -15.79 -6.73 1.30
N VAL A 102 -15.42 -6.17 2.45
CA VAL A 102 -14.93 -6.92 3.62
C VAL A 102 -16.03 -7.19 4.65
N TYR A 103 -17.25 -6.66 4.44
CA TYR A 103 -18.43 -6.93 5.26
C TYR A 103 -19.57 -7.53 4.44
#